data_AF-K9FU90-F1
#
_entry.id   AF-K9FU90-F1
#
_cell.length_a   1.000
_cell.length_b   1.000
_cell.length_c   1.000
_cell.angle_alpha   90.00
_cell.angle_beta   90.00
_cell.angle_gamma   90.00
#
_symmetry.space_group_name_H-M   'P 1'
#
loop_
_entity.id
_entity.type
_entity.pdbx_description
1 polymer ?
#
loop_
_entity_poly.entity_id
_entity_poly.type
_entity_poly.pdbx_seq_one_letter_code
_entity_poly.pdbx_strand_id
1 'polypeptide(L)'
;MYLSTILPFLSLTTLALSNPTIYEKHLGPGDISFSAFPSSSSSGPVRPLSTSPPVHRNLGHAIVHNNCKFPVYLWSVASTVLPERTLLPNDEYTEVFREDAETGGIAIKISTNRDGLYSSAPQMIFAYNLSSDKERGLRQDKVWYDLSDVFGDPFVGYPQTSSLFDHVKRRMSTPVDRSREKEYAFEMAASSIRFGPGVTKEVGMDFTNLGAKRVCIVTDSNVAKLAAMKQAVEGLTREGIEFTIFDKVRTEPKDSSQVNPKLQAWLLRGGSVIDTAKLMNLYTVFPEADFLDFVNAPLGKGLPVDRPLLPLVAVPTTAGTGSETTGTAIFDLVSKKAKTGIAHRNLKPTLGICDPLNTRTMPSAVHAASGLDVLCHSLESWTAIPYNERTPRPTNPINRPAYQGANPISDIFSFAALRATVKYLPRAVRNPDDHEAQSEMLLAATLAGVGFGNAGVHLCHGMSYPISSQNPGYKHAGYEVDHPIIPHGVSVAVTAPAVFRFTAASNPDRHLAAAEAFGVDISNVKRESAGEVLGAAIAEFLATLGDQPRGLKDLGFKAADLEGLVDGTIPQQRVLMLAPNLSKELEAERGELRNLLEQSLDY
;
A
#
# COMPACT_ATOMS: atom_id res chain seq x y z
N MET A 1 42.50 -37.58 -21.44
CA MET A 1 42.75 -39.01 -21.19
C MET A 1 41.40 -39.71 -21.23
N TYR A 2 41.32 -40.84 -21.95
CA TYR A 2 40.10 -41.58 -22.32
C TYR A 2 39.27 -42.13 -21.14
N LEU A 3 37.98 -42.37 -21.43
CA LEU A 3 37.04 -43.47 -21.05
C LEU A 3 35.65 -42.89 -20.69
N SER A 4 34.64 -42.91 -21.57
CA SER A 4 33.77 -44.02 -22.05
C SER A 4 32.62 -44.40 -21.10
N THR A 5 31.41 -44.42 -21.69
CA THR A 5 30.14 -45.07 -21.29
C THR A 5 29.37 -44.52 -20.08
N ILE A 6 28.13 -44.06 -20.32
CA ILE A 6 26.86 -44.59 -19.74
C ILE A 6 25.67 -43.93 -20.49
N LEU A 7 24.80 -44.78 -21.04
CA LEU A 7 23.51 -44.48 -21.67
C LEU A 7 22.47 -44.00 -20.64
N PRO A 8 21.50 -43.18 -21.07
CA PRO A 8 20.26 -43.13 -20.28
C PRO A 8 18.92 -43.00 -21.06
N PHE A 9 17.81 -43.26 -20.36
CA PHE A 9 16.65 -44.07 -20.80
C PHE A 9 15.29 -43.35 -20.99
N LEU A 10 15.27 -42.03 -21.26
CA LEU A 10 14.19 -41.28 -21.95
C LEU A 10 14.74 -39.89 -22.30
N SER A 11 14.56 -39.42 -23.54
CA SER A 11 15.00 -38.09 -23.98
C SER A 11 13.85 -37.37 -24.65
N LEU A 12 13.44 -36.22 -24.09
CA LEU A 12 12.79 -35.17 -24.86
C LEU A 12 13.88 -34.22 -25.33
N THR A 13 14.14 -34.18 -26.63
CA THR A 13 15.18 -33.33 -27.20
C THR A 13 14.53 -32.04 -27.71
N THR A 14 14.93 -30.89 -27.17
CA THR A 14 14.59 -29.56 -27.71
C THR A 14 15.86 -28.91 -28.27
N LEU A 15 15.73 -28.28 -29.45
CA LEU A 15 16.64 -27.39 -30.19
C LEU A 15 17.67 -27.96 -31.19
N ALA A 16 17.53 -27.47 -32.43
CA ALA A 16 18.62 -26.84 -33.18
C ALA A 16 18.08 -25.58 -33.90
N LEU A 17 18.08 -24.43 -33.20
CA LEU A 17 18.23 -23.13 -33.86
C LEU A 17 19.74 -22.84 -33.87
N SER A 18 20.32 -22.71 -35.05
CA SER A 18 21.72 -22.34 -35.24
C SER A 18 21.96 -20.89 -34.77
N ASN A 19 22.79 -20.71 -33.75
CA ASN A 19 23.45 -19.44 -33.37
C ASN A 19 24.91 -19.44 -33.88
N PRO A 20 25.55 -18.27 -34.14
CA PRO A 20 26.39 -17.66 -33.09
C PRO A 20 26.37 -16.10 -33.09
N THR A 21 26.17 -15.44 -31.95
CA THR A 21 27.15 -14.95 -30.95
C THR A 21 27.75 -13.56 -31.24
N ILE A 22 27.57 -12.64 -30.27
CA ILE A 22 28.26 -11.35 -30.16
C ILE A 22 29.74 -11.59 -29.83
N TYR A 23 30.65 -11.04 -30.63
CA TYR A 23 32.04 -10.79 -30.24
C TYR A 23 32.25 -9.29 -30.11
N GLU A 24 32.65 -8.83 -28.91
CA GLU A 24 33.34 -7.55 -28.75
C GLU A 24 34.78 -7.71 -29.23
N LYS A 25 35.13 -7.10 -30.36
CA LYS A 25 36.52 -6.83 -30.74
C LYS A 25 36.56 -5.57 -31.61
N HIS A 26 37.29 -4.57 -31.14
CA HIS A 26 37.63 -3.35 -31.86
C HIS A 26 38.05 -3.62 -33.31
N LEU A 27 37.61 -2.78 -34.26
CA LEU A 27 38.37 -2.27 -35.42
C LEU A 27 37.60 -1.11 -36.10
N GLY A 28 38.38 -0.16 -36.64
CA GLY A 28 37.95 1.15 -37.15
C GLY A 28 37.30 1.19 -38.55
N PRO A 29 37.36 2.34 -39.25
CA PRO A 29 36.31 2.85 -40.13
C PRO A 29 36.36 2.28 -41.56
N GLY A 30 35.20 2.20 -42.22
CA GLY A 30 35.08 1.79 -43.61
C GLY A 30 33.68 1.98 -44.20
N ASP A 31 33.43 3.21 -44.66
CA ASP A 31 32.78 3.62 -45.92
C ASP A 31 31.57 2.89 -46.57
N ILE A 32 30.51 3.69 -46.78
CA ILE A 32 29.76 3.95 -48.04
C ILE A 32 28.81 2.81 -48.53
N SER A 33 27.52 2.98 -48.87
CA SER A 33 26.79 4.04 -49.58
C SER A 33 25.26 4.01 -49.32
N PHE A 34 24.63 5.18 -49.44
CA PHE A 34 23.19 5.36 -49.64
C PHE A 34 22.87 5.62 -51.13
N SER A 35 21.78 5.07 -51.64
CA SER A 35 21.03 5.59 -52.81
C SER A 35 19.54 5.26 -52.60
N ALA A 36 18.68 6.24 -52.33
CA ALA A 36 18.00 7.18 -53.25
C ALA A 36 16.73 6.58 -53.90
N PHE A 37 15.58 7.19 -53.57
CA PHE A 37 14.22 6.98 -54.11
C PHE A 37 14.15 7.21 -55.64
N PRO A 38 13.06 6.77 -56.31
CA PRO A 38 12.03 7.76 -56.65
C PRO A 38 10.57 7.27 -56.65
N SER A 39 9.69 8.27 -56.60
CA SER A 39 8.23 8.31 -56.79
C SER A 39 7.74 7.93 -58.20
N SER A 40 6.52 7.39 -58.33
CA SER A 40 5.43 7.99 -59.15
C SER A 40 4.16 7.11 -59.21
N SER A 41 3.02 7.79 -59.37
CA SER A 41 1.62 7.38 -59.52
C SER A 41 1.28 6.42 -60.68
N SER A 42 0.24 5.57 -60.53
CA SER A 42 -0.91 5.49 -61.46
C SER A 42 -1.94 4.42 -61.03
N SER A 43 -3.20 4.70 -61.38
CA SER A 43 -4.45 3.96 -61.16
C SER A 43 -4.64 2.77 -62.12
N GLY A 44 -5.12 1.62 -61.63
CA GLY A 44 -5.55 0.48 -62.46
C GLY A 44 -5.90 -0.77 -61.63
N PRO A 45 -6.71 -1.72 -62.15
CA PRO A 45 -7.78 -2.39 -61.40
C PRO A 45 -7.33 -3.56 -60.52
N VAL A 46 -8.09 -3.77 -59.44
CA VAL A 46 -7.97 -4.91 -58.51
C VAL A 46 -8.21 -6.22 -59.26
N ARG A 47 -7.18 -7.06 -59.35
CA ARG A 47 -7.29 -8.50 -59.67
C ARG A 47 -7.14 -9.31 -58.38
N PRO A 48 -7.85 -10.44 -58.22
CA PRO A 48 -7.73 -11.29 -57.04
C PRO A 48 -6.32 -11.89 -56.99
N LEU A 49 -5.66 -11.74 -55.84
CA LEU A 49 -4.38 -12.39 -55.57
C LEU A 49 -4.54 -13.91 -55.70
N SER A 50 -3.81 -14.47 -56.66
CA SER A 50 -3.42 -15.87 -56.68
C SER A 50 -2.75 -16.19 -55.35
N THR A 51 -3.42 -16.98 -54.51
CA THR A 51 -2.83 -17.55 -53.30
C THR A 51 -1.76 -18.54 -53.74
N SER A 52 -0.50 -18.12 -53.70
CA SER A 52 0.62 -19.03 -53.65
C SER A 52 0.37 -20.05 -52.52
N PRO A 53 0.74 -21.33 -52.67
CA PRO A 53 0.60 -22.29 -51.57
C PRO A 53 1.36 -21.74 -50.35
N PRO A 54 0.85 -21.93 -49.13
CA PRO A 54 1.53 -21.44 -47.94
C PRO A 54 2.94 -22.03 -47.93
N VAL A 55 3.94 -21.15 -47.90
CA VAL A 55 5.32 -21.52 -47.60
C VAL A 55 5.27 -22.35 -46.32
N HIS A 56 5.66 -23.62 -46.39
CA HIS A 56 5.74 -24.50 -45.23
C HIS A 56 6.60 -23.81 -44.17
N ARG A 57 5.94 -23.29 -43.13
CA ARG A 57 6.60 -22.76 -41.94
C ARG A 57 7.15 -23.94 -41.17
N ASN A 58 8.46 -23.98 -40.98
CA ASN A 58 9.08 -24.94 -40.07
C ASN A 58 8.74 -24.53 -38.62
N LEU A 59 7.54 -24.88 -38.16
CA LEU A 59 7.03 -24.56 -36.83
C LEU A 59 7.70 -25.38 -35.71
N GLY A 60 8.57 -26.33 -36.04
CA GLY A 60 9.15 -27.27 -35.09
C GLY A 60 8.20 -28.43 -34.76
N HIS A 61 8.69 -29.41 -34.03
CA HIS A 61 7.92 -30.60 -33.64
C HIS A 61 8.03 -30.86 -32.13
N ALA A 62 6.95 -31.35 -31.55
CA ALA A 62 6.95 -32.04 -30.26
C ALA A 62 7.25 -33.52 -30.53
N ILE A 63 8.28 -34.06 -29.88
CA ILE A 63 8.74 -35.44 -30.07
C ILE A 63 8.79 -36.16 -28.72
N VAL A 64 8.19 -37.35 -28.64
CA VAL A 64 8.22 -38.24 -27.48
C VAL A 64 8.88 -39.55 -27.90
N HIS A 65 10.04 -39.86 -27.34
CA HIS A 65 10.72 -41.14 -27.54
C HIS A 65 10.44 -42.07 -26.36
N ASN A 66 9.89 -43.26 -26.61
CA ASN A 66 9.71 -44.26 -25.56
C ASN A 66 11.00 -45.09 -25.40
N ASN A 67 11.85 -44.72 -24.47
CA ASN A 67 13.05 -45.49 -24.14
C ASN A 67 12.83 -46.47 -22.97
N CYS A 68 11.58 -46.65 -22.51
CA CYS A 68 11.23 -47.64 -21.48
C CYS A 68 11.24 -49.07 -22.05
N LYS A 69 11.33 -50.06 -21.16
CA LYS A 69 11.23 -51.50 -21.53
C LYS A 69 9.78 -52.00 -21.69
N PHE A 70 8.80 -51.11 -21.61
CA PHE A 70 7.38 -51.41 -21.66
C PHE A 70 6.64 -50.36 -22.53
N PRO A 71 5.45 -50.67 -23.05
CA PRO A 71 4.68 -49.73 -23.85
C PRO A 71 4.17 -48.56 -23.01
N VAL A 72 4.11 -47.37 -23.62
CA VAL A 72 3.44 -46.19 -23.05
C VAL A 72 2.31 -45.75 -23.97
N TYR A 73 1.30 -45.11 -23.40
CA TYR A 73 0.08 -44.69 -24.10
C TYR A 73 -0.01 -43.18 -24.05
N LEU A 74 -0.27 -42.54 -25.19
CA LEU A 74 -0.34 -41.08 -25.26
C LEU A 74 -1.51 -40.55 -26.06
N TRP A 75 -1.90 -39.32 -25.73
CA TRP A 75 -2.94 -38.54 -26.38
C TRP A 75 -2.47 -37.11 -26.60
N SER A 76 -2.74 -36.55 -27.77
CA SER A 76 -2.62 -35.11 -28.01
C SER A 76 -3.99 -34.48 -27.78
N VAL A 77 -4.07 -33.57 -26.81
CA VAL A 77 -5.31 -33.06 -26.21
C VAL A 77 -5.38 -31.55 -26.37
N ALA A 78 -6.46 -31.05 -26.96
CA ALA A 78 -6.77 -29.63 -27.11
C ALA A 78 -8.28 -29.41 -26.90
N SER A 79 -8.93 -28.53 -27.68
CA SER A 79 -10.40 -28.50 -27.81
C SER A 79 -11.00 -29.87 -28.19
N THR A 80 -10.20 -30.68 -28.88
CA THR A 80 -10.51 -32.07 -29.24
C THR A 80 -9.41 -33.01 -28.74
N VAL A 81 -9.80 -34.26 -28.47
CA VAL A 81 -8.87 -35.31 -28.03
C VAL A 81 -8.56 -36.23 -29.20
N LEU A 82 -7.28 -36.31 -29.59
CA LEU A 82 -6.86 -37.26 -30.63
C LEU A 82 -6.85 -38.71 -30.10
N PRO A 83 -7.00 -39.72 -30.98
CA PRO A 83 -6.99 -41.13 -30.58
C PRO A 83 -5.72 -41.52 -29.83
N GLU A 84 -5.85 -42.49 -28.91
CA GLU A 84 -4.72 -43.07 -28.18
C GLU A 84 -3.63 -43.57 -29.15
N ARG A 85 -2.38 -43.26 -28.84
CA ARG A 85 -1.20 -43.81 -29.51
C ARG A 85 -0.43 -44.67 -28.53
N THR A 86 -0.27 -45.95 -28.85
CA THR A 86 0.63 -46.86 -28.13
C THR A 86 2.03 -46.75 -28.71
N LEU A 87 3.02 -46.42 -27.89
CA LEU A 87 4.44 -46.42 -28.25
C LEU A 87 5.10 -47.63 -27.61
N LEU A 88 5.62 -48.54 -28.42
CA LEU A 88 6.40 -49.68 -27.94
C LEU A 88 7.83 -49.23 -27.54
N PRO A 89 8.60 -50.07 -26.86
CA PRO A 89 10.00 -49.78 -26.56
C PRO A 89 10.81 -49.38 -27.81
N ASN A 90 11.45 -48.22 -27.74
CA ASN A 90 12.20 -47.51 -28.78
C ASN A 90 11.37 -46.86 -29.90
N ASP A 91 10.04 -46.84 -29.80
CA ASP A 91 9.20 -46.08 -30.72
C ASP A 91 9.24 -44.58 -30.39
N GLU A 92 8.93 -43.77 -31.41
CA GLU A 92 8.76 -42.32 -31.26
C GLU A 92 7.38 -41.86 -31.71
N TYR A 93 6.90 -40.79 -31.09
CA TYR A 93 5.75 -40.03 -31.53
C TYR A 93 6.19 -38.61 -31.83
N THR A 94 5.74 -38.09 -32.96
CA THR A 94 6.07 -36.74 -33.42
C THR A 94 4.80 -36.04 -33.87
N GLU A 95 4.58 -34.81 -33.39
CA GLU A 95 3.60 -33.90 -33.95
C GLU A 95 4.18 -32.52 -34.21
N VAL A 96 3.73 -31.86 -35.28
CA VAL A 96 4.10 -30.48 -35.57
C VAL A 96 3.44 -29.58 -34.53
N PHE A 97 4.17 -28.59 -34.01
CA PHE A 97 3.58 -27.59 -33.12
C PHE A 97 2.43 -26.88 -33.82
N ARG A 98 1.26 -26.89 -33.19
CA ARG A 98 0.04 -26.24 -33.68
C ARG A 98 -0.63 -25.41 -32.60
N GLU A 99 -1.36 -24.39 -33.03
CA GLU A 99 -2.24 -23.60 -32.17
C GLU A 99 -3.64 -24.22 -32.20
N ASP A 100 -4.29 -24.27 -31.04
CA ASP A 100 -5.73 -24.55 -30.95
C ASP A 100 -6.46 -23.23 -30.74
N ALA A 101 -7.42 -22.91 -31.59
CA ALA A 101 -8.07 -21.60 -31.57
C ALA A 101 -8.99 -21.38 -30.35
N GLU A 102 -9.40 -22.45 -29.65
CA GLU A 102 -10.29 -22.36 -28.49
C GLU A 102 -9.50 -22.41 -27.19
N THR A 103 -8.56 -23.34 -27.05
CA THR A 103 -7.77 -23.53 -25.82
C THR A 103 -6.46 -22.74 -25.83
N GLY A 104 -6.04 -22.23 -26.99
CA GLY A 104 -4.77 -21.55 -27.21
C GLY A 104 -3.55 -22.49 -27.23
N GLY A 105 -3.67 -23.74 -26.77
CA GLY A 105 -2.54 -24.65 -26.61
C GLY A 105 -2.92 -26.13 -26.60
N ILE A 106 -1.91 -26.98 -26.74
CA ILE A 106 -2.02 -28.44 -26.87
C ILE A 106 -1.32 -29.10 -25.68
N ALA A 107 -1.84 -30.24 -25.21
CA ALA A 107 -1.23 -31.06 -24.17
C ALA A 107 -1.05 -32.50 -24.65
N ILE A 108 0.19 -32.97 -24.74
CA ILE A 108 0.52 -34.39 -24.95
C ILE A 108 0.52 -35.07 -23.58
N LYS A 109 -0.47 -35.91 -23.33
CA LYS A 109 -0.62 -36.67 -22.08
C LYS A 109 -0.11 -38.09 -22.28
N ILE A 110 0.73 -38.59 -21.40
CA ILE A 110 1.44 -39.86 -21.49
C ILE A 110 1.19 -40.66 -20.21
N SER A 111 0.80 -41.92 -20.33
CA SER A 111 0.56 -42.82 -19.20
C SER A 111 1.20 -44.18 -19.45
N THR A 112 1.52 -44.90 -18.38
CA THR A 112 1.90 -46.31 -18.43
C THR A 112 0.68 -47.25 -18.44
N ASN A 113 -0.51 -46.67 -18.26
CA ASN A 113 -1.78 -47.37 -18.28
C ASN A 113 -2.51 -47.12 -19.61
N ARG A 114 -2.99 -48.20 -20.22
CA ARG A 114 -3.91 -48.12 -21.35
C ARG A 114 -5.20 -47.44 -20.92
N ASP A 115 -5.77 -46.60 -21.77
CA ASP A 115 -6.93 -45.75 -21.43
C ASP A 115 -6.68 -44.84 -20.21
N GLY A 116 -5.42 -44.56 -19.91
CA GLY A 116 -4.96 -43.75 -18.77
C GLY A 116 -5.62 -42.37 -18.70
N LEU A 117 -5.93 -41.76 -19.85
CA LEU A 117 -6.61 -40.48 -19.94
C LEU A 117 -7.98 -40.46 -19.26
N TYR A 118 -8.72 -41.57 -19.31
CA TYR A 118 -10.10 -41.66 -18.82
C TYR A 118 -10.26 -42.46 -17.53
N SER A 119 -9.20 -43.11 -17.07
CA SER A 119 -9.21 -44.01 -15.90
C SER A 119 -8.63 -43.39 -14.64
N SER A 120 -8.37 -42.08 -14.64
CA SER A 120 -7.66 -41.37 -13.55
C SER A 120 -6.29 -41.97 -13.23
N ALA A 121 -5.67 -42.67 -14.18
CA ALA A 121 -4.33 -43.19 -14.03
C ALA A 121 -3.30 -42.05 -14.01
N PRO A 122 -2.13 -42.24 -13.35
CA PRO A 122 -1.01 -41.30 -13.42
C PRO A 122 -0.66 -40.94 -14.86
N GLN A 123 -0.43 -39.65 -15.11
CA GLN A 123 -0.17 -39.08 -16.42
C GLN A 123 0.93 -38.02 -16.33
N MET A 124 1.90 -38.09 -17.25
CA MET A 124 2.85 -37.04 -17.54
C MET A 124 2.31 -36.21 -18.70
N ILE A 125 2.43 -34.89 -18.62
CA ILE A 125 1.83 -33.95 -19.54
C ILE A 125 2.91 -33.02 -20.07
N PHE A 126 3.11 -33.03 -21.39
CA PHE A 126 3.86 -32.00 -22.11
C PHE A 126 2.89 -31.03 -22.77
N ALA A 127 2.75 -29.82 -22.20
CA ALA A 127 1.89 -28.79 -22.73
C ALA A 127 2.69 -27.78 -23.56
N TYR A 128 2.15 -27.30 -24.66
CA TYR A 128 2.74 -26.22 -25.45
C TYR A 128 1.70 -25.27 -26.04
N ASN A 129 2.12 -24.03 -26.29
CA ASN A 129 1.34 -22.98 -26.93
C ASN A 129 2.23 -22.25 -27.95
N LEU A 130 1.67 -21.92 -29.11
CA LEU A 130 2.32 -21.12 -30.14
C LEU A 130 1.77 -19.69 -30.10
N SER A 131 2.57 -18.72 -29.65
CA SER A 131 2.20 -17.30 -29.66
C SER A 131 2.78 -16.60 -30.89
N SER A 132 1.95 -15.80 -31.58
CA SER A 132 2.41 -14.87 -32.61
C SER A 132 2.39 -13.43 -32.07
N ASP A 133 3.54 -12.93 -31.61
CA ASP A 133 3.68 -11.51 -31.24
C ASP A 133 3.48 -10.65 -32.50
N LYS A 134 2.46 -9.78 -32.49
CA LYS A 134 2.30 -8.67 -33.45
C LYS A 134 2.81 -7.37 -32.82
N GLU A 135 4.08 -7.31 -32.44
CA GLU A 135 4.74 -6.03 -32.16
C GLU A 135 5.70 -5.68 -33.29
N ARG A 136 5.52 -4.49 -33.87
CA ARG A 136 6.46 -3.82 -34.79
C ARG A 136 6.89 -4.64 -36.02
N GLY A 137 5.92 -5.12 -36.80
CA GLY A 137 6.14 -5.45 -38.23
C GLY A 137 6.99 -6.69 -38.54
N LEU A 138 7.45 -7.45 -37.53
CA LEU A 138 8.13 -8.74 -37.70
C LEU A 138 7.45 -9.78 -36.81
N ARG A 139 6.69 -10.70 -37.43
CA ARG A 139 6.10 -11.86 -36.74
C ARG A 139 7.22 -12.85 -36.40
N GLN A 140 7.52 -13.04 -35.11
CA GLN A 140 8.27 -14.19 -34.63
C GLN A 140 7.29 -15.17 -33.96
N ASP A 141 7.17 -16.37 -34.51
CA ASP A 141 6.38 -17.44 -33.93
C ASP A 141 7.18 -18.02 -32.73
N LYS A 142 6.71 -17.82 -31.49
CA LYS A 142 7.35 -18.31 -30.25
C LYS A 142 6.57 -19.49 -29.69
N VAL A 143 7.27 -20.57 -29.34
CA VAL A 143 6.68 -21.73 -28.64
C VAL A 143 6.97 -21.63 -27.14
N TRP A 144 5.91 -21.63 -26.35
CA TRP A 144 5.97 -21.80 -24.90
C TRP A 144 5.61 -23.25 -24.56
N TYR A 145 6.33 -23.88 -23.64
CA TYR A 145 6.03 -25.26 -23.24
C TYR A 145 6.27 -25.49 -21.75
N ASP A 146 5.63 -26.52 -21.21
CA ASP A 146 5.71 -26.97 -19.82
C ASP A 146 5.61 -28.49 -19.72
N LEU A 147 6.18 -29.07 -18.66
CA LEU A 147 6.09 -30.50 -18.36
C LEU A 147 5.56 -30.68 -16.93
N SER A 148 4.49 -31.44 -16.75
CA SER A 148 3.83 -31.66 -15.45
C SER A 148 3.28 -33.07 -15.30
N ASP A 149 2.86 -33.46 -14.09
CA ASP A 149 2.20 -34.75 -13.83
C ASP A 149 0.81 -34.53 -13.20
N VAL A 150 -0.14 -35.42 -13.50
CA VAL A 150 -1.50 -35.41 -12.94
C VAL A 150 -1.86 -36.84 -12.50
N PHE A 151 -2.55 -36.96 -11.35
CA PHE A 151 -2.90 -38.23 -10.70
C PHE A 151 -1.71 -39.08 -10.22
N GLY A 152 -0.49 -38.54 -10.25
CA GLY A 152 0.76 -39.17 -9.80
C GLY A 152 1.83 -39.14 -10.90
N ASP A 153 3.06 -39.53 -10.56
CA ASP A 153 4.15 -39.73 -11.55
C ASP A 153 4.01 -41.14 -12.16
N PRO A 154 3.66 -41.27 -13.46
CA PRO A 154 3.50 -42.58 -14.10
C PRO A 154 4.80 -43.38 -14.22
N PHE A 155 5.95 -42.75 -14.01
CA PHE A 155 7.28 -43.34 -14.11
C PHE A 155 8.02 -43.43 -12.76
N VAL A 156 7.29 -43.29 -11.64
CA VAL A 156 7.85 -43.43 -10.31
C VAL A 156 8.56 -44.79 -10.16
N GLY A 157 9.84 -44.77 -9.76
CA GLY A 157 10.67 -45.98 -9.62
C GLY A 157 11.51 -46.35 -10.85
N TYR A 158 11.42 -45.61 -11.95
CA TYR A 158 12.31 -45.74 -13.11
C TYR A 158 13.39 -44.64 -13.09
N PRO A 159 14.69 -44.96 -13.28
CA PRO A 159 15.76 -43.98 -13.21
C PRO A 159 15.69 -42.98 -14.38
N GLN A 160 15.36 -41.72 -14.08
CA GLN A 160 15.37 -40.61 -15.03
C GLN A 160 16.77 -39.98 -15.14
N THR A 161 17.10 -39.45 -16.31
CA THR A 161 18.33 -38.70 -16.61
C THR A 161 18.45 -37.42 -15.82
N SER A 162 19.25 -37.41 -14.77
CA SER A 162 19.60 -36.23 -13.97
C SER A 162 20.64 -35.30 -14.65
N SER A 163 20.41 -34.85 -15.89
CA SER A 163 21.28 -33.83 -16.51
C SER A 163 20.56 -32.61 -17.10
N LEU A 164 19.22 -32.57 -17.04
CA LEU A 164 18.41 -31.37 -17.29
C LEU A 164 17.46 -31.03 -16.13
N PHE A 165 17.31 -31.92 -15.15
CA PHE A 165 16.29 -31.81 -14.10
C PHE A 165 16.76 -31.21 -12.77
N ASP A 166 18.07 -30.98 -12.58
CA ASP A 166 18.59 -30.30 -11.38
C ASP A 166 18.36 -28.77 -11.39
N HIS A 167 17.79 -28.22 -12.46
CA HIS A 167 17.44 -26.79 -12.58
C HIS A 167 15.96 -26.50 -12.84
N VAL A 168 15.09 -27.52 -12.89
CA VAL A 168 13.64 -27.29 -12.97
C VAL A 168 13.01 -27.72 -11.65
N LYS A 169 13.14 -26.83 -10.65
CA LYS A 169 12.26 -26.85 -9.47
C LYS A 169 10.82 -26.93 -9.98
N ARG A 170 10.08 -27.97 -9.57
CA ARG A 170 8.61 -28.09 -9.65
C ARG A 170 7.97 -26.70 -9.60
N ARG A 171 7.48 -26.19 -10.74
CA ARG A 171 6.54 -25.07 -10.73
C ARG A 171 5.16 -25.68 -10.86
N MET A 172 4.54 -25.84 -9.70
CA MET A 172 3.09 -25.84 -9.53
C MET A 172 2.45 -24.86 -10.53
N SER A 173 1.27 -25.21 -11.07
CA SER A 173 0.22 -24.31 -11.60
C SER A 173 0.69 -22.89 -11.88
N THR A 174 0.73 -22.42 -13.15
CA THR A 174 1.15 -21.06 -13.58
C THR A 174 1.22 -20.17 -12.37
N PRO A 175 2.42 -19.89 -11.79
CA PRO A 175 2.50 -19.28 -10.48
C PRO A 175 1.56 -18.10 -10.52
N VAL A 176 0.44 -18.18 -9.77
CA VAL A 176 -0.34 -16.98 -9.56
C VAL A 176 0.68 -16.13 -8.86
N ASP A 177 1.17 -15.11 -9.56
CA ASP A 177 2.15 -14.22 -9.02
C ASP A 177 1.44 -13.58 -7.83
N ARG A 178 1.64 -14.15 -6.64
CA ARG A 178 0.93 -13.72 -5.44
C ARG A 178 1.27 -12.26 -5.13
N SER A 179 2.36 -11.74 -5.70
CA SER A 179 2.68 -10.31 -5.63
C SER A 179 1.68 -9.42 -6.41
N ARG A 180 0.97 -9.99 -7.38
CA ARG A 180 -0.03 -9.32 -8.24
C ARG A 180 -1.47 -9.63 -7.86
N GLU A 181 -1.71 -10.58 -6.94
CA GLU A 181 -3.04 -10.83 -6.44
C GLU A 181 -3.57 -9.61 -5.71
N LYS A 182 -4.70 -9.10 -6.19
CA LYS A 182 -5.47 -8.06 -5.54
C LYS A 182 -6.17 -8.61 -4.30
N GLU A 183 -6.28 -7.74 -3.31
CA GLU A 183 -7.08 -8.01 -2.12
C GLU A 183 -8.57 -8.15 -2.48
N TYR A 184 -9.31 -8.98 -1.73
CA TYR A 184 -10.77 -9.13 -1.89
C TYR A 184 -11.53 -8.81 -0.61
N ALA A 185 -10.83 -8.66 0.51
CA ALA A 185 -11.42 -8.39 1.81
C ALA A 185 -10.63 -7.33 2.58
N PHE A 186 -11.34 -6.58 3.41
CA PHE A 186 -10.76 -5.68 4.39
C PHE A 186 -11.26 -6.06 5.79
N GLU A 187 -10.53 -5.65 6.81
CA GLU A 187 -10.82 -5.94 8.20
C GLU A 187 -10.91 -4.64 8.99
N MET A 188 -12.09 -4.37 9.54
CA MET A 188 -12.31 -3.21 10.40
C MET A 188 -11.86 -3.51 11.83
N ALA A 189 -10.99 -2.67 12.37
CA ALA A 189 -10.66 -2.65 13.78
C ALA A 189 -10.82 -1.23 14.32
N ALA A 190 -11.43 -1.09 15.49
CA ALA A 190 -11.58 0.18 16.19
C ALA A 190 -11.48 -0.03 17.70
N SER A 191 -10.96 0.97 18.41
CA SER A 191 -11.03 1.03 19.87
C SER A 191 -12.47 1.18 20.34
N SER A 192 -12.75 0.77 21.58
CA SER A 192 -13.99 1.21 22.23
C SER A 192 -13.94 2.72 22.43
N ILE A 193 -15.02 3.42 22.15
CA ILE A 193 -15.10 4.88 22.28
C ILE A 193 -16.20 5.24 23.28
N ARG A 194 -15.87 6.12 24.21
CA ARG A 194 -16.83 6.82 25.06
C ARG A 194 -16.77 8.30 24.72
N PHE A 195 -17.90 8.86 24.34
CA PHE A 195 -18.01 10.28 24.00
C PHE A 195 -19.02 10.96 24.92
N GLY A 196 -18.69 12.15 25.41
CA GLY A 196 -19.64 12.99 26.12
C GLY A 196 -18.98 14.01 27.06
N PRO A 197 -19.64 15.12 27.37
CA PRO A 197 -19.09 16.12 28.28
C PRO A 197 -18.93 15.53 29.70
N GLY A 198 -17.70 15.52 30.21
CA GLY A 198 -17.37 15.09 31.57
C GLY A 198 -17.08 13.59 31.74
N VAL A 199 -17.05 12.80 30.65
CA VAL A 199 -16.76 11.35 30.74
C VAL A 199 -15.35 11.04 31.26
N THR A 200 -14.43 12.01 31.24
CA THR A 200 -13.08 11.86 31.81
C THR A 200 -13.11 11.49 33.30
N LYS A 201 -14.17 11.89 34.03
CA LYS A 201 -14.33 11.61 35.46
C LYS A 201 -14.47 10.12 35.78
N GLU A 202 -14.82 9.29 34.79
CA GLU A 202 -15.04 7.86 34.94
C GLU A 202 -13.74 7.05 34.88
N VAL A 203 -12.63 7.66 34.45
CA VAL A 203 -11.37 6.97 34.15
C VAL A 203 -10.83 6.10 35.29
N GLY A 204 -11.02 6.53 36.55
CA GLY A 204 -10.64 5.72 37.71
C GLY A 204 -11.41 4.41 37.76
N MET A 205 -12.72 4.45 37.53
CA MET A 205 -13.59 3.26 37.54
C MET A 205 -13.30 2.37 36.33
N ASP A 206 -12.94 2.95 35.19
CA ASP A 206 -12.48 2.18 34.02
C ASP A 206 -11.25 1.34 34.38
N PHE A 207 -10.26 1.91 35.06
CA PHE A 207 -9.09 1.15 35.49
C PHE A 207 -9.40 0.11 36.56
N THR A 208 -10.31 0.40 37.49
CA THR A 208 -10.84 -0.59 38.44
C THR A 208 -11.45 -1.78 37.71
N ASN A 209 -12.31 -1.53 36.71
CA ASN A 209 -12.97 -2.57 35.92
C ASN A 209 -11.97 -3.37 35.06
N LEU A 210 -10.89 -2.73 34.62
CA LEU A 210 -9.77 -3.39 33.93
C LEU A 210 -8.85 -4.18 34.87
N GLY A 211 -9.10 -4.15 36.19
CA GLY A 211 -8.29 -4.82 37.21
C GLY A 211 -6.90 -4.21 37.41
N ALA A 212 -6.70 -2.97 36.95
CA ALA A 212 -5.43 -2.26 37.12
C ALA A 212 -5.28 -1.78 38.57
N LYS A 213 -4.09 -1.95 39.15
CA LYS A 213 -3.72 -1.41 40.46
C LYS A 213 -2.73 -0.25 40.35
N ARG A 214 -1.91 -0.26 39.30
CA ARG A 214 -0.89 0.76 39.00
C ARG A 214 -1.00 1.26 37.57
N VAL A 215 -1.21 2.57 37.41
CA VAL A 215 -1.35 3.25 36.13
C VAL A 215 -0.19 4.21 35.91
N CYS A 216 0.34 4.30 34.68
CA CYS A 216 1.20 5.42 34.29
C CYS A 216 0.40 6.41 33.46
N ILE A 217 0.33 7.65 33.93
CA ILE A 217 -0.22 8.77 33.20
C ILE A 217 0.90 9.36 32.35
N VAL A 218 0.74 9.34 31.04
CA VAL A 218 1.70 9.90 30.09
C VAL A 218 1.09 11.17 29.50
N THR A 219 1.81 12.28 29.63
CA THR A 219 1.33 13.62 29.26
C THR A 219 2.51 14.54 28.90
N ASP A 220 2.21 15.74 28.44
CA ASP A 220 3.18 16.82 28.28
C ASP A 220 3.00 17.89 29.36
N SER A 221 3.96 18.79 29.48
CA SER A 221 4.01 19.81 30.53
C SER A 221 2.93 20.89 30.42
N ASN A 222 2.32 21.07 29.25
CA ASN A 222 1.19 21.99 29.06
C ASN A 222 -0.10 21.30 29.50
N VAL A 223 -0.31 20.07 29.04
CA VAL A 223 -1.52 19.30 29.34
C VAL A 223 -1.60 18.88 30.80
N ALA A 224 -0.46 18.65 31.47
CA ALA A 224 -0.39 18.39 32.91
C ALA A 224 -1.05 19.49 33.76
N LYS A 225 -1.17 20.72 33.24
CA LYS A 225 -1.77 21.88 33.92
C LYS A 225 -3.26 22.05 33.62
N LEU A 226 -3.83 21.27 32.70
CA LEU A 226 -5.22 21.42 32.25
C LEU A 226 -6.21 20.73 33.18
N ALA A 227 -7.48 21.18 33.12
CA ALA A 227 -8.58 20.57 33.86
C ALA A 227 -8.76 19.08 33.55
N ALA A 228 -8.45 18.66 32.32
CA ALA A 228 -8.43 17.27 31.90
C ALA A 228 -7.52 16.40 32.79
N MET A 229 -6.32 16.90 33.13
CA MET A 229 -5.39 16.18 34.00
C MET A 229 -5.92 16.09 35.43
N LYS A 230 -6.42 17.21 35.97
CA LYS A 230 -7.03 17.26 37.29
C LYS A 230 -8.16 16.23 37.44
N GLN A 231 -9.08 16.16 36.47
CA GLN A 231 -10.18 15.21 36.51
C GLN A 231 -9.72 13.75 36.48
N ALA A 232 -8.66 13.43 35.74
CA ALA A 232 -8.10 12.08 35.75
C ALA A 232 -7.48 11.71 37.08
N VAL A 233 -6.66 12.60 37.64
CA VAL A 233 -6.03 12.40 38.95
C VAL A 233 -7.09 12.21 40.01
N GLU A 234 -8.11 13.08 40.05
CA GLU A 234 -9.24 12.96 40.98
C GLU A 234 -9.98 11.63 40.81
N GLY A 235 -10.24 11.20 39.57
CA GLY A 235 -10.86 9.92 39.28
C GLY A 235 -10.04 8.73 39.79
N LEU A 236 -8.74 8.69 39.48
CA LEU A 236 -7.83 7.64 39.93
C LEU A 236 -7.70 7.59 41.46
N THR A 237 -7.53 8.76 42.10
CA THR A 237 -7.45 8.87 43.56
C THR A 237 -8.73 8.41 44.23
N ARG A 238 -9.91 8.79 43.69
CA ARG A 238 -11.21 8.39 44.25
C ARG A 238 -11.39 6.87 44.27
N GLU A 239 -10.94 6.19 43.23
CA GLU A 239 -11.04 4.72 43.14
C GLU A 239 -9.83 3.99 43.79
N GLY A 240 -8.92 4.71 44.43
CA GLY A 240 -7.75 4.12 45.10
C GLY A 240 -6.71 3.50 44.17
N ILE A 241 -6.65 3.95 42.91
CA ILE A 241 -5.67 3.49 41.92
C ILE A 241 -4.34 4.20 42.15
N GLU A 242 -3.25 3.44 42.35
CA GLU A 242 -1.91 4.02 42.40
C GLU A 242 -1.50 4.49 41.01
N PHE A 243 -0.89 5.66 40.91
CA PHE A 243 -0.41 6.15 39.61
C PHE A 243 0.93 6.88 39.69
N THR A 244 1.67 6.83 38.58
CA THR A 244 2.84 7.67 38.32
C THR A 244 2.55 8.61 37.17
N ILE A 245 3.14 9.80 37.17
CA ILE A 245 3.01 10.77 36.09
C ILE A 245 4.34 10.83 35.34
N PHE A 246 4.28 10.67 34.03
CA PHE A 246 5.35 10.93 33.09
C PHE A 246 4.93 12.11 32.21
N ASP A 247 5.39 13.31 32.58
CA ASP A 247 5.07 14.60 31.93
C ASP A 247 6.18 15.12 31.02
N LYS A 248 7.21 14.29 30.79
CA LYS A 248 8.41 14.64 30.01
C LYS A 248 8.30 14.22 28.55
N VAL A 249 7.09 13.95 28.06
CA VAL A 249 6.87 13.76 26.64
C VAL A 249 7.15 15.09 25.96
N ARG A 250 8.19 15.12 25.13
CA ARG A 250 8.34 16.19 24.14
C ARG A 250 7.49 15.82 22.94
N THR A 251 7.03 16.83 22.21
CA THR A 251 6.49 16.65 20.87
C THR A 251 7.48 15.76 20.12
N GLU A 252 7.06 14.52 19.85
CA GLU A 252 7.81 13.43 19.21
C GLU A 252 8.78 12.64 20.13
N PRO A 253 8.58 11.31 20.26
CA PRO A 253 9.37 10.48 21.15
C PRO A 253 10.80 10.30 20.65
N LYS A 254 11.77 10.59 21.51
CA LYS A 254 13.17 10.20 21.34
C LYS A 254 13.38 8.79 21.89
N ASP A 255 14.20 8.01 21.17
CA ASP A 255 14.55 6.57 21.28
C ASP A 255 14.75 5.90 22.67
N SER A 256 14.50 6.52 23.82
CA SER A 256 14.96 5.94 25.11
C SER A 256 14.21 6.32 26.38
N SER A 257 12.90 6.58 26.36
CA SER A 257 12.14 6.62 27.61
C SER A 257 11.92 5.21 28.17
N GLN A 258 12.92 4.66 28.86
CA GLN A 258 12.80 3.42 29.63
C GLN A 258 11.72 3.62 30.71
N VAL A 259 10.70 2.78 30.69
CA VAL A 259 9.59 2.85 31.65
C VAL A 259 9.61 1.66 32.59
N ASN A 260 9.10 1.87 33.80
CA ASN A 260 9.13 0.92 34.89
C ASN A 260 8.35 -0.37 34.55
N PRO A 261 8.97 -1.56 34.64
CA PRO A 261 8.33 -2.85 34.31
C PRO A 261 7.19 -3.26 35.25
N LYS A 262 6.89 -2.50 36.31
CA LYS A 262 5.82 -2.81 37.29
C LYS A 262 4.45 -2.20 36.97
N LEU A 263 4.31 -1.49 35.84
CA LEU A 263 3.05 -0.86 35.42
C LEU A 263 2.05 -1.89 34.89
N GLN A 264 0.76 -1.64 35.08
CA GLN A 264 -0.31 -2.54 34.64
C GLN A 264 -1.21 -1.92 33.57
N ALA A 265 -1.28 -0.58 33.48
CA ALA A 265 -2.05 0.11 32.45
C ALA A 265 -1.56 1.55 32.22
N TRP A 266 -2.07 2.20 31.17
CA TRP A 266 -1.64 3.53 30.72
C TRP A 266 -2.80 4.50 30.50
N LEU A 267 -2.62 5.77 30.90
CA LEU A 267 -3.58 6.87 30.68
C LEU A 267 -2.93 8.02 29.93
N LEU A 268 -3.47 8.42 28.78
CA LEU A 268 -2.77 9.30 27.83
C LEU A 268 -3.54 10.59 27.55
N ARG A 269 -2.81 11.64 27.14
CA ARG A 269 -3.38 12.96 26.88
C ARG A 269 -2.79 13.65 25.65
N GLY A 270 -3.59 13.90 24.61
CA GLY A 270 -3.16 14.60 23.38
C GLY A 270 -2.49 13.68 22.33
N GLY A 271 -2.52 14.06 21.05
CA GLY A 271 -2.16 13.16 19.94
C GLY A 271 -0.72 12.62 19.97
N SER A 272 0.29 13.48 20.07
CA SER A 272 1.71 13.08 20.09
C SER A 272 2.08 12.26 21.35
N VAL A 273 1.44 12.57 22.46
CA VAL A 273 1.58 11.83 23.73
C VAL A 273 0.97 10.45 23.62
N ILE A 274 -0.20 10.32 22.97
CA ILE A 274 -0.84 9.03 22.74
C ILE A 274 0.10 8.11 21.96
N ASP A 275 0.71 8.61 20.90
CA ASP A 275 1.66 7.85 20.09
C ASP A 275 2.90 7.43 20.90
N THR A 276 3.48 8.35 21.67
CA THR A 276 4.61 8.06 22.56
C THR A 276 4.31 6.92 23.51
N ALA A 277 3.12 6.92 24.11
CA ALA A 277 2.76 5.87 25.05
C ALA A 277 2.35 4.55 24.39
N LYS A 278 1.83 4.55 23.16
CA LYS A 278 1.70 3.32 22.38
C LYS A 278 3.07 2.64 22.22
N LEU A 279 4.11 3.42 21.93
CA LEU A 279 5.49 2.91 21.87
C LEU A 279 5.97 2.42 23.24
N MET A 280 5.78 3.21 24.31
CA MET A 280 6.15 2.80 25.68
C MET A 280 5.48 1.48 26.07
N ASN A 281 4.19 1.32 25.76
CA ASN A 281 3.44 0.09 26.03
C ASN A 281 4.02 -1.09 25.21
N LEU A 282 4.25 -0.89 23.92
CA LEU A 282 4.85 -1.89 23.04
C LEU A 282 6.21 -2.39 23.58
N TYR A 283 7.17 -1.52 23.82
CA TYR A 283 8.50 -1.94 24.29
C TYR A 283 8.53 -2.36 25.77
N THR A 284 7.49 -2.06 26.56
CA THR A 284 7.32 -2.65 27.89
C THR A 284 6.92 -4.14 27.79
N VAL A 285 6.13 -4.50 26.79
CA VAL A 285 5.66 -5.89 26.55
C VAL A 285 6.69 -6.72 25.76
N PHE A 286 7.55 -6.05 25.00
CA PHE A 286 8.65 -6.64 24.23
C PHE A 286 10.02 -6.08 24.69
N PRO A 287 10.44 -6.34 25.95
CA PRO A 287 11.71 -5.81 26.47
C PRO A 287 12.96 -6.36 25.74
N GLU A 288 12.81 -7.46 25.00
CA GLU A 288 13.86 -8.10 24.21
C GLU A 288 13.99 -7.58 22.78
N ALA A 289 13.02 -6.79 22.29
CA ALA A 289 13.00 -6.31 20.91
C ALA A 289 13.95 -5.12 20.70
N ASP A 290 14.59 -5.08 19.52
CA ASP A 290 15.30 -3.88 19.09
C ASP A 290 14.28 -2.79 18.74
N PHE A 291 14.62 -1.52 18.96
CA PHE A 291 13.71 -0.42 18.63
C PHE A 291 13.24 -0.46 17.17
N LEU A 292 14.11 -0.78 16.21
CA LEU A 292 13.76 -0.81 14.80
C LEU A 292 12.98 -2.06 14.34
N ASP A 293 12.69 -3.01 15.22
CA ASP A 293 11.99 -4.25 14.87
C ASP A 293 10.59 -4.00 14.30
N PHE A 294 9.81 -3.18 15.00
CA PHE A 294 8.41 -2.92 14.64
C PHE A 294 8.24 -1.69 13.74
N VAL A 295 9.29 -0.89 13.58
CA VAL A 295 9.27 0.32 12.74
C VAL A 295 9.03 -0.05 11.29
N ASN A 296 8.13 0.69 10.63
CA ASN A 296 7.71 0.40 9.26
C ASN A 296 8.91 0.31 8.30
N ALA A 297 8.89 -0.70 7.42
CA ALA A 297 9.82 -0.80 6.31
C ALA A 297 9.63 0.38 5.33
N PRO A 298 10.70 0.86 4.66
CA PRO A 298 12.07 0.33 4.66
C PRO A 298 12.97 0.88 5.79
N LEU A 299 12.46 1.78 6.64
CA LEU A 299 13.27 2.41 7.69
C LEU A 299 13.55 1.47 8.88
N GLY A 300 12.63 0.55 9.18
CA GLY A 300 12.79 -0.54 10.14
C GLY A 300 12.49 -1.92 9.54
N LYS A 301 12.33 -2.94 10.39
CA LYS A 301 12.09 -4.33 9.97
C LYS A 301 10.60 -4.64 9.72
N GLY A 302 9.67 -3.81 10.21
CA GLY A 302 8.23 -3.98 10.01
C GLY A 302 7.66 -5.29 10.56
N LEU A 303 8.24 -5.82 11.64
CA LEU A 303 7.77 -7.08 12.24
C LEU A 303 6.36 -6.93 12.83
N PRO A 304 5.53 -7.99 12.80
CA PRO A 304 4.20 -7.94 13.39
C PRO A 304 4.27 -7.86 14.92
N VAL A 305 3.28 -7.20 15.54
CA VAL A 305 3.13 -7.18 17.01
C VAL A 305 2.21 -8.33 17.39
N ASP A 306 2.78 -9.48 17.72
CA ASP A 306 2.07 -10.75 17.87
C ASP A 306 1.54 -11.04 19.29
N ARG A 307 1.79 -10.14 20.25
CA ARG A 307 1.29 -10.21 21.63
C ARG A 307 0.26 -9.12 21.91
N PRO A 308 -0.77 -9.41 22.73
CA PRO A 308 -1.60 -8.37 23.32
C PRO A 308 -0.76 -7.38 24.14
N LEU A 309 -1.04 -6.08 24.00
CA LEU A 309 -0.39 -5.04 24.81
C LEU A 309 -1.14 -4.81 26.14
N LEU A 310 -0.53 -4.07 27.07
CA LEU A 310 -1.21 -3.70 28.32
C LEU A 310 -2.42 -2.79 28.03
N PRO A 311 -3.46 -2.80 28.89
CA PRO A 311 -4.59 -1.88 28.74
C PRO A 311 -4.14 -0.41 28.63
N LEU A 312 -4.69 0.29 27.65
CA LEU A 312 -4.34 1.67 27.33
C LEU A 312 -5.62 2.48 27.13
N VAL A 313 -5.79 3.51 27.97
CA VAL A 313 -6.91 4.47 27.91
C VAL A 313 -6.39 5.78 27.35
N ALA A 314 -6.89 6.16 26.17
CA ALA A 314 -6.50 7.38 25.48
C ALA A 314 -7.54 8.48 25.71
N VAL A 315 -7.11 9.67 26.12
CA VAL A 315 -7.99 10.81 26.37
C VAL A 315 -7.50 12.00 25.55
N PRO A 316 -8.02 12.21 24.34
CA PRO A 316 -7.58 13.32 23.50
C PRO A 316 -7.84 14.67 24.18
N THR A 317 -6.86 15.57 24.07
CA THR A 317 -6.94 16.99 24.46
C THR A 317 -6.85 17.92 23.25
N THR A 318 -6.83 17.33 22.05
CA THR A 318 -6.82 18.00 20.76
C THR A 318 -7.83 17.34 19.84
N ALA A 319 -8.62 18.12 19.09
CA ALA A 319 -9.53 17.60 18.07
C ALA A 319 -8.82 17.52 16.70
N GLY A 320 -8.03 16.46 16.48
CA GLY A 320 -7.22 16.31 15.26
C GLY A 320 -6.85 14.88 14.90
N THR A 321 -5.86 14.33 15.59
CA THR A 321 -5.14 13.12 15.13
C THR A 321 -5.99 11.84 15.09
N GLY A 322 -7.10 11.77 15.85
CA GLY A 322 -7.88 10.55 16.04
C GLY A 322 -7.08 9.40 16.67
N SER A 323 -5.90 9.66 17.26
CA SER A 323 -4.97 8.63 17.73
C SER A 323 -5.56 7.74 18.84
N GLU A 324 -6.61 8.21 19.52
CA GLU A 324 -7.41 7.42 20.46
C GLU A 324 -8.15 6.23 19.83
N THR A 325 -8.23 6.16 18.49
CA THR A 325 -8.92 5.08 17.75
C THR A 325 -7.99 4.25 16.87
N THR A 326 -6.79 4.76 16.58
CA THR A 326 -5.88 4.16 15.59
C THR A 326 -4.85 3.22 16.20
N GLY A 327 -4.40 2.25 15.39
CA GLY A 327 -3.27 1.38 15.71
C GLY A 327 -1.93 1.89 15.18
N THR A 328 -1.82 3.20 14.95
CA THR A 328 -0.59 3.83 14.44
C THR A 328 0.05 4.67 15.53
N ALA A 329 1.38 4.67 15.60
CA ALA A 329 2.18 5.59 16.39
C ALA A 329 3.25 6.22 15.49
N ILE A 330 3.19 7.53 15.31
CA ILE A 330 4.13 8.30 14.47
C ILE A 330 5.16 9.00 15.34
N PHE A 331 6.42 9.01 14.88
CA PHE A 331 7.53 9.64 15.59
C PHE A 331 8.69 10.00 14.67
N ASP A 332 9.59 10.84 15.19
CA ASP A 332 10.80 11.27 14.51
C ASP A 332 11.97 10.32 14.78
N LEU A 333 12.46 9.67 13.73
CA LEU A 333 13.68 8.87 13.77
C LEU A 333 14.89 9.79 13.54
N VAL A 334 15.36 10.42 14.61
CA VAL A 334 16.43 11.43 14.60
C VAL A 334 17.69 10.92 13.88
N SER A 335 18.06 9.66 14.09
CA SER A 335 19.23 9.03 13.46
C SER A 335 19.14 8.97 11.93
N LYS A 336 17.93 9.02 11.38
CA LYS A 336 17.66 8.98 9.93
C LYS A 336 17.11 10.32 9.39
N LYS A 337 16.94 11.34 10.24
CA LYS A 337 16.29 12.62 9.89
C LYS A 337 14.94 12.43 9.16
N ALA A 338 14.20 11.41 9.57
CA ALA A 338 12.98 10.99 8.92
C ALA A 338 11.87 10.80 9.95
N LYS A 339 10.66 11.24 9.62
CA LYS A 339 9.46 10.89 10.36
C LYS A 339 8.96 9.53 9.86
N THR A 340 8.61 8.64 10.79
CA THR A 340 8.16 7.27 10.50
C THR A 340 7.16 6.82 11.57
N GLY A 341 6.80 5.55 11.60
CA GLY A 341 5.97 5.03 12.66
C GLY A 341 5.92 3.51 12.75
N ILE A 342 5.04 3.05 13.62
CA ILE A 342 4.64 1.65 13.78
C ILE A 342 3.14 1.60 13.54
N ALA A 343 2.68 0.66 12.71
CA ALA A 343 1.26 0.46 12.45
C ALA A 343 0.85 -0.99 12.70
N HIS A 344 0.12 -1.24 13.79
CA HIS A 344 -0.43 -2.56 14.09
C HIS A 344 -1.74 -2.47 14.88
N ARG A 345 -2.65 -3.43 14.68
CA ARG A 345 -3.95 -3.44 15.38
C ARG A 345 -3.80 -3.49 16.90
N ASN A 346 -2.79 -4.19 17.41
CA ASN A 346 -2.50 -4.29 18.85
C ASN A 346 -2.04 -2.97 19.50
N LEU A 347 -1.66 -1.95 18.73
CA LEU A 347 -1.36 -0.62 19.26
C LEU A 347 -2.63 0.20 19.55
N LYS A 348 -3.81 -0.27 19.14
CA LYS A 348 -5.06 0.45 19.38
C LYS A 348 -5.31 0.59 20.88
N PRO A 349 -5.74 1.78 21.34
CA PRO A 349 -6.23 1.93 22.70
C PRO A 349 -7.35 0.95 23.01
N THR A 350 -7.38 0.47 24.25
CA THR A 350 -8.51 -0.33 24.77
C THR A 350 -9.77 0.54 24.81
N LEU A 351 -9.62 1.79 25.25
CA LEU A 351 -10.69 2.77 25.38
C LEU A 351 -10.20 4.17 24.96
N GLY A 352 -10.91 4.83 24.06
CA GLY A 352 -10.79 6.26 23.78
C GLY A 352 -11.88 7.04 24.52
N ILE A 353 -11.51 7.96 25.41
CA ILE A 353 -12.43 8.83 26.16
C ILE A 353 -12.43 10.21 25.52
N CYS A 354 -13.41 10.44 24.64
CA CYS A 354 -13.58 11.66 23.87
C CYS A 354 -14.50 12.63 24.63
N ASP A 355 -13.90 13.44 25.50
CA ASP A 355 -14.61 14.42 26.32
C ASP A 355 -14.46 15.83 25.73
N PRO A 356 -15.54 16.45 25.20
CA PRO A 356 -15.48 17.80 24.66
C PRO A 356 -14.98 18.86 25.65
N LEU A 357 -15.01 18.60 26.96
CA LEU A 357 -14.44 19.52 27.96
C LEU A 357 -12.91 19.59 27.89
N ASN A 358 -12.25 18.55 27.38
CA ASN A 358 -10.79 18.45 27.34
C ASN A 358 -10.15 19.26 26.21
N THR A 359 -10.92 19.62 25.18
CA THR A 359 -10.46 20.38 24.02
C THR A 359 -10.83 21.87 24.08
N ARG A 360 -11.62 22.30 25.08
CA ARG A 360 -12.14 23.68 25.19
C ARG A 360 -11.09 24.77 25.26
N THR A 361 -9.93 24.45 25.84
CA THR A 361 -8.86 25.43 26.07
C THR A 361 -7.84 25.44 24.95
N MET A 362 -8.10 24.76 23.83
CA MET A 362 -7.22 24.82 22.67
C MET A 362 -7.17 26.24 22.11
N PRO A 363 -5.97 26.80 21.86
CA PRO A 363 -5.85 28.05 21.13
C PRO A 363 -6.44 27.93 19.71
N SER A 364 -6.92 29.04 19.16
CA SER A 364 -7.48 29.11 17.79
C SER A 364 -6.55 28.50 16.74
N ALA A 365 -5.25 28.80 16.79
CA ALA A 365 -4.27 28.24 15.87
C ALA A 365 -4.16 26.71 15.97
N VAL A 366 -4.31 26.15 17.18
CA VAL A 366 -4.31 24.70 17.41
C VAL A 366 -5.60 24.09 16.89
N HIS A 367 -6.76 24.74 17.05
CA HIS A 367 -8.01 24.31 16.42
C HIS A 367 -7.89 24.26 14.89
N ALA A 368 -7.32 25.30 14.28
CA ALA A 368 -7.13 25.36 12.83
C ALA A 368 -6.21 24.23 12.36
N ALA A 369 -5.00 24.15 12.90
CA ALA A 369 -4.03 23.14 12.51
C ALA A 369 -4.52 21.71 12.76
N SER A 370 -5.15 21.43 13.92
CA SER A 370 -5.65 20.08 14.21
C SER A 370 -6.87 19.73 13.36
N GLY A 371 -7.74 20.69 13.05
CA GLY A 371 -8.88 20.46 12.17
C GLY A 371 -8.50 20.24 10.70
N LEU A 372 -7.45 20.91 10.23
CA LEU A 372 -6.88 20.66 8.90
C LEU A 372 -6.35 19.22 8.76
N ASP A 373 -5.81 18.68 9.84
CA ASP A 373 -5.44 17.26 9.93
C ASP A 373 -6.68 16.36 9.74
N VAL A 374 -7.80 16.64 10.43
CA VAL A 374 -9.08 15.92 10.24
C VAL A 374 -9.59 16.03 8.80
N LEU A 375 -9.48 17.21 8.19
CA LEU A 375 -9.90 17.45 6.82
C LEU A 375 -9.15 16.52 5.86
N CYS A 376 -7.82 16.48 5.95
CA CYS A 376 -6.98 15.65 5.11
C CYS A 376 -7.14 14.16 5.44
N HIS A 377 -7.24 13.76 6.71
CA HIS A 377 -7.59 12.38 7.06
C HIS A 377 -8.87 11.92 6.35
N SER A 378 -9.91 12.77 6.38
CA SER A 378 -11.21 12.47 5.81
C SER A 378 -11.17 12.38 4.28
N LEU A 379 -10.52 13.34 3.63
CA LEU A 379 -10.38 13.36 2.17
C LEU A 379 -9.51 12.20 1.68
N GLU A 380 -8.32 12.02 2.25
CA GLU A 380 -7.38 11.01 1.76
C GLU A 380 -7.87 9.58 2.00
N SER A 381 -8.55 9.32 3.12
CA SER A 381 -9.15 8.00 3.34
C SER A 381 -10.33 7.72 2.42
N TRP A 382 -11.12 8.75 2.08
CA TRP A 382 -12.20 8.67 1.11
C TRP A 382 -11.69 8.46 -0.33
N THR A 383 -10.55 9.05 -0.68
CA THR A 383 -9.99 8.97 -2.06
C THR A 383 -8.81 8.03 -2.21
N ALA A 384 -8.42 7.30 -1.16
CA ALA A 384 -7.39 6.27 -1.25
C ALA A 384 -7.71 5.23 -2.33
N ILE A 385 -6.68 4.50 -2.77
CA ILE A 385 -6.90 3.36 -3.67
C ILE A 385 -8.01 2.46 -3.10
N PRO A 386 -8.93 1.95 -3.93
CA PRO A 386 -9.93 1.00 -3.45
C PRO A 386 -9.26 -0.20 -2.79
N TYR A 387 -9.83 -0.71 -1.69
CA TYR A 387 -9.21 -1.81 -0.94
C TYR A 387 -8.94 -3.05 -1.81
N ASN A 388 -9.80 -3.29 -2.79
CA ASN A 388 -9.72 -4.41 -3.73
C ASN A 388 -8.75 -4.17 -4.90
N GLU A 389 -8.09 -3.02 -4.95
CA GLU A 389 -7.01 -2.72 -5.90
C GLU A 389 -5.63 -2.85 -5.25
N ARG A 390 -5.57 -3.02 -3.93
CA ARG A 390 -4.33 -3.15 -3.19
C ARG A 390 -3.63 -4.47 -3.50
N THR A 391 -2.33 -4.41 -3.73
CA THR A 391 -1.44 -5.55 -3.92
C THR A 391 -0.16 -5.37 -3.08
N PRO A 392 0.49 -6.46 -2.65
CA PRO A 392 0.04 -7.85 -2.76
C PRO A 392 -1.01 -8.20 -1.70
N ARG A 393 -1.88 -9.16 -2.03
CA ARG A 393 -2.77 -9.79 -1.07
C ARG A 393 -1.95 -10.54 0.00
N PRO A 394 -2.24 -10.36 1.30
CA PRO A 394 -1.54 -11.09 2.35
C PRO A 394 -1.87 -12.58 2.26
N THR A 395 -0.86 -13.45 2.42
CA THR A 395 -1.04 -14.90 2.40
C THR A 395 -1.75 -15.44 3.64
N ASN A 396 -1.76 -14.67 4.72
CA ASN A 396 -2.47 -14.96 5.96
C ASN A 396 -3.23 -13.69 6.39
N PRO A 397 -4.53 -13.76 6.71
CA PRO A 397 -5.32 -12.61 7.16
C PRO A 397 -4.68 -11.79 8.28
N ILE A 398 -3.93 -12.42 9.20
CA ILE A 398 -3.23 -11.70 10.29
C ILE A 398 -2.21 -10.68 9.78
N ASN A 399 -1.65 -10.91 8.59
CA ASN A 399 -0.67 -10.04 7.94
C ASN A 399 -1.32 -8.92 7.12
N ARG A 400 -2.67 -8.80 7.13
CA ARG A 400 -3.33 -7.68 6.46
C ARG A 400 -2.91 -6.38 7.16
N PRO A 401 -2.45 -5.36 6.42
CA PRO A 401 -2.03 -4.11 7.05
C PRO A 401 -3.19 -3.43 7.78
N ALA A 402 -2.84 -2.51 8.68
CA ALA A 402 -3.82 -1.67 9.34
C ALA A 402 -4.55 -0.75 8.34
N TYR A 403 -3.81 -0.16 7.40
CA TYR A 403 -4.36 0.66 6.32
C TYR A 403 -4.57 -0.18 5.07
N GLN A 404 -5.78 -0.14 4.53
CA GLN A 404 -6.25 -1.14 3.59
C GLN A 404 -6.81 -0.54 2.30
N GLY A 405 -6.79 0.78 2.14
CA GLY A 405 -7.45 1.49 1.05
C GLY A 405 -8.91 1.84 1.36
N ALA A 406 -9.49 2.68 0.51
CA ALA A 406 -10.87 3.11 0.62
C ALA A 406 -11.82 1.90 0.62
N ASN A 407 -12.75 1.86 1.58
CA ASN A 407 -13.65 0.73 1.79
C ASN A 407 -15.01 1.19 2.35
N PRO A 408 -16.10 0.45 2.06
CA PRO A 408 -17.47 0.89 2.37
C PRO A 408 -17.75 1.19 3.84
N ILE A 409 -17.03 0.57 4.79
CA ILE A 409 -17.22 0.84 6.22
C ILE A 409 -16.51 2.14 6.60
N SER A 410 -15.24 2.29 6.22
CA SER A 410 -14.45 3.49 6.52
C SER A 410 -15.06 4.73 5.87
N ASP A 411 -15.61 4.58 4.67
CA ASP A 411 -16.31 5.60 3.90
C ASP A 411 -17.43 6.30 4.70
N ILE A 412 -18.18 5.57 5.54
CA ILE A 412 -19.23 6.14 6.39
C ILE A 412 -18.63 7.16 7.35
N PHE A 413 -17.53 6.79 8.01
CA PHE A 413 -16.88 7.61 9.02
C PHE A 413 -16.10 8.77 8.39
N SER A 414 -15.31 8.49 7.35
CA SER A 414 -14.51 9.48 6.64
C SER A 414 -15.37 10.59 6.03
N PHE A 415 -16.48 10.22 5.36
CA PHE A 415 -17.32 11.23 4.72
C PHE A 415 -18.19 12.01 5.72
N ALA A 416 -18.60 11.38 6.83
CA ALA A 416 -19.26 12.09 7.93
C ALA A 416 -18.30 13.10 8.60
N ALA A 417 -17.06 12.69 8.85
CA ALA A 417 -16.02 13.55 9.39
C ALA A 417 -15.69 14.71 8.45
N LEU A 418 -15.64 14.48 7.13
CA LEU A 418 -15.45 15.54 6.13
C LEU A 418 -16.53 16.62 6.25
N ARG A 419 -17.82 16.23 6.17
CA ARG A 419 -18.94 17.18 6.25
C ARG A 419 -18.95 17.97 7.56
N ALA A 420 -18.69 17.27 8.67
CA ALA A 420 -18.61 17.92 9.99
C ALA A 420 -17.44 18.91 10.03
N THR A 421 -16.27 18.53 9.52
CA THR A 421 -15.08 19.39 9.50
C THR A 421 -15.29 20.65 8.69
N VAL A 422 -15.80 20.54 7.45
CA VAL A 422 -16.09 21.72 6.62
C VAL A 422 -17.08 22.66 7.33
N LYS A 423 -18.10 22.12 7.99
CA LYS A 423 -19.13 22.92 8.66
C LYS A 423 -18.65 23.59 9.95
N TYR A 424 -17.92 22.86 10.80
CA TYR A 424 -17.65 23.29 12.18
C TYR A 424 -16.24 23.82 12.40
N LEU A 425 -15.26 23.46 11.57
CA LEU A 425 -13.89 23.95 11.75
C LEU A 425 -13.79 25.48 11.65
N PRO A 426 -14.37 26.17 10.64
CA PRO A 426 -14.32 27.62 10.58
C PRO A 426 -14.98 28.30 11.79
N ARG A 427 -16.02 27.66 12.36
CA ARG A 427 -16.71 28.15 13.56
C ARG A 427 -15.83 28.03 14.80
N ALA A 428 -15.23 26.85 15.02
CA ALA A 428 -14.36 26.59 16.18
C ALA A 428 -13.10 27.46 16.17
N VAL A 429 -12.56 27.78 14.99
CA VAL A 429 -11.42 28.70 14.84
C VAL A 429 -11.85 30.14 15.13
N ARG A 430 -12.98 30.61 14.57
CA ARG A 430 -13.41 32.00 14.70
C ARG A 430 -13.91 32.35 16.10
N ASN A 431 -14.59 31.42 16.77
CA ASN A 431 -15.21 31.64 18.07
C ASN A 431 -14.79 30.54 19.07
N PRO A 432 -13.87 30.83 20.01
CA PRO A 432 -13.45 29.87 21.03
C PRO A 432 -14.54 29.52 22.05
N ASP A 433 -15.67 30.22 22.07
CA ASP A 433 -16.82 29.91 22.93
C ASP A 433 -17.92 29.13 22.19
N ASP A 434 -17.71 28.78 20.90
CA ASP A 434 -18.62 27.91 20.15
C ASP A 434 -18.42 26.44 20.56
N HIS A 435 -18.96 26.08 21.73
CA HIS A 435 -18.82 24.75 22.31
C HIS A 435 -19.47 23.65 21.46
N GLU A 436 -20.49 23.97 20.66
CA GLU A 436 -21.06 23.03 19.70
C GLU A 436 -20.00 22.69 18.64
N ALA A 437 -19.43 23.71 17.99
CA ALA A 437 -18.40 23.50 16.96
C ALA A 437 -17.18 22.76 17.51
N GLN A 438 -16.75 23.06 18.73
CA GLN A 438 -15.65 22.33 19.39
C GLN A 438 -15.98 20.86 19.66
N SER A 439 -17.19 20.57 20.15
CA SER A 439 -17.66 19.21 20.41
C SER A 439 -17.77 18.41 19.12
N GLU A 440 -18.33 19.03 18.08
CA GLU A 440 -18.47 18.42 16.75
C GLU A 440 -17.11 18.19 16.08
N MET A 441 -16.14 19.09 16.26
CA MET A 441 -14.78 18.87 15.77
C MET A 441 -14.06 17.72 16.49
N LEU A 442 -14.28 17.54 17.79
CA LEU A 442 -13.74 16.37 18.49
C LEU A 442 -14.38 15.08 17.97
N LEU A 443 -15.71 15.07 17.78
CA LEU A 443 -16.40 13.93 17.19
C LEU A 443 -15.90 13.65 15.77
N ALA A 444 -15.73 14.68 14.94
CA ALA A 444 -15.20 14.57 13.59
C ALA A 444 -13.78 13.97 13.57
N ALA A 445 -12.90 14.40 14.49
CA ALA A 445 -11.57 13.82 14.64
C ALA A 445 -11.62 12.33 15.01
N THR A 446 -12.49 11.94 15.93
CA THR A 446 -12.68 10.53 16.31
C THR A 446 -13.23 9.70 15.15
N LEU A 447 -14.24 10.20 14.43
CA LEU A 447 -14.80 9.55 13.25
C LEU A 447 -13.76 9.40 12.14
N ALA A 448 -13.00 10.48 11.84
CA ALA A 448 -11.89 10.41 10.90
C ALA A 448 -10.90 9.33 11.33
N GLY A 449 -10.50 9.30 12.61
CA GLY A 449 -9.65 8.27 13.19
C GLY A 449 -10.14 6.84 12.93
N VAL A 450 -11.44 6.59 13.11
CA VAL A 450 -12.05 5.28 12.83
C VAL A 450 -11.98 4.96 11.33
N GLY A 451 -12.26 5.93 10.46
CA GLY A 451 -12.19 5.79 9.00
C GLY A 451 -10.76 5.58 8.50
N PHE A 452 -9.90 6.59 8.62
CA PHE A 452 -8.52 6.53 8.13
C PHE A 452 -7.68 5.50 8.90
N GLY A 453 -8.00 5.18 10.15
CA GLY A 453 -7.32 4.14 10.91
C GLY A 453 -7.41 2.75 10.26
N ASN A 454 -8.33 2.56 9.30
CA ASN A 454 -8.55 1.33 8.56
C ASN A 454 -8.36 1.52 7.04
N ALA A 455 -8.79 2.64 6.46
CA ALA A 455 -8.55 2.95 5.04
C ALA A 455 -7.12 3.44 4.78
N GLY A 456 -6.57 4.24 5.69
CA GLY A 456 -5.30 4.93 5.56
C GLY A 456 -5.41 6.33 4.97
N VAL A 457 -4.25 6.94 4.76
CA VAL A 457 -4.02 8.26 4.14
C VAL A 457 -2.92 8.14 3.10
N HIS A 458 -2.71 9.17 2.28
CA HIS A 458 -1.81 9.08 1.13
C HIS A 458 -0.85 10.29 0.99
N LEU A 459 -0.82 10.93 -0.18
CA LEU A 459 0.17 11.92 -0.59
C LEU A 459 0.28 13.15 0.32
N CYS A 460 -0.82 13.70 0.84
CA CYS A 460 -0.76 14.87 1.72
C CYS A 460 0.05 14.53 2.97
N HIS A 461 -0.27 13.41 3.62
CA HIS A 461 0.51 12.93 4.76
C HIS A 461 1.94 12.54 4.37
N GLY A 462 2.15 11.83 3.26
CA GLY A 462 3.49 11.42 2.81
C GLY A 462 4.44 12.61 2.58
N MET A 463 3.94 13.66 1.91
CA MET A 463 4.70 14.88 1.63
C MET A 463 4.85 15.77 2.88
N SER A 464 3.89 15.73 3.81
CA SER A 464 3.93 16.55 5.03
C SER A 464 5.12 16.25 5.95
N TYR A 465 5.65 15.02 5.89
CA TYR A 465 6.73 14.57 6.77
C TYR A 465 8.03 15.32 6.48
N PRO A 466 8.56 15.34 5.24
CA PRO A 466 9.70 16.18 4.91
C PRO A 466 9.39 17.68 4.98
N ILE A 467 8.17 18.12 4.67
CA ILE A 467 7.78 19.54 4.84
C ILE A 467 7.94 19.96 6.31
N SER A 468 7.54 19.11 7.25
CA SER A 468 7.69 19.39 8.68
C SER A 468 9.15 19.26 9.14
N SER A 469 9.86 18.19 8.77
CA SER A 469 11.20 17.90 9.29
C SER A 469 12.30 18.79 8.69
N GLN A 470 12.07 19.33 7.48
CA GLN A 470 12.97 20.23 6.78
C GLN A 470 12.52 21.71 6.89
N ASN A 471 11.76 22.04 7.95
CA ASN A 471 11.27 23.39 8.19
C ASN A 471 12.40 24.44 8.05
N PRO A 472 12.31 25.40 7.10
CA PRO A 472 13.37 26.38 6.82
C PRO A 472 13.43 27.53 7.86
N GLY A 473 12.68 27.42 8.96
CA GLY A 473 12.64 28.42 10.04
C GLY A 473 11.27 29.05 10.25
N TYR A 474 10.21 28.51 9.64
CA TYR A 474 8.84 28.95 9.81
C TYR A 474 8.38 28.82 11.27
N LYS A 475 7.70 29.86 11.75
CA LYS A 475 7.04 29.90 13.05
C LYS A 475 5.55 30.13 12.81
N HIS A 476 4.73 29.14 13.16
CA HIS A 476 3.29 29.29 13.02
C HIS A 476 2.75 30.29 14.04
N ALA A 477 1.96 31.25 13.56
CA ALA A 477 1.32 32.22 14.43
C ALA A 477 0.37 31.54 15.42
N GLY A 478 0.29 32.06 16.64
CA GLY A 478 -0.54 31.50 17.72
C GLY A 478 -0.03 30.21 18.36
N TYR A 479 1.14 29.67 17.95
CA TYR A 479 1.81 28.58 18.64
C TYR A 479 2.88 29.11 19.60
N GLU A 480 2.68 28.89 20.91
CA GLU A 480 3.61 29.28 21.96
C GLU A 480 4.67 28.19 22.22
N VAL A 481 5.64 28.10 21.32
CA VAL A 481 6.79 27.19 21.44
C VAL A 481 8.12 27.94 21.27
N ASP A 482 9.19 27.43 21.87
CA ASP A 482 10.52 28.04 21.89
C ASP A 482 11.37 27.82 20.62
N HIS A 483 10.82 27.12 19.62
CA HIS A 483 11.50 26.75 18.38
C HIS A 483 10.58 26.93 17.14
N PRO A 484 11.15 27.09 15.93
CA PRO A 484 10.38 27.06 14.69
C PRO A 484 9.62 25.74 14.52
N ILE A 485 8.35 25.84 14.12
CA ILE A 485 7.48 24.68 13.90
C ILE A 485 6.53 24.94 12.74
N ILE A 486 6.36 23.93 11.89
CA ILE A 486 5.22 23.81 10.97
C ILE A 486 4.30 22.77 11.61
N PRO A 487 3.13 23.15 12.16
CA PRO A 487 2.20 22.20 12.75
C PRO A 487 1.78 21.13 11.75
N HIS A 488 1.61 19.88 12.20
CA HIS A 488 1.37 18.75 11.31
C HIS A 488 0.20 18.97 10.34
N GLY A 489 -0.99 19.33 10.83
CA GLY A 489 -2.12 19.52 9.92
C GLY A 489 -1.93 20.67 8.93
N VAL A 490 -1.07 21.65 9.23
CA VAL A 490 -0.67 22.70 8.27
C VAL A 490 0.25 22.13 7.20
N SER A 491 1.26 21.33 7.58
CA SER A 491 2.14 20.68 6.60
C SER A 491 1.42 19.63 5.75
N VAL A 492 0.35 19.02 6.26
CA VAL A 492 -0.51 18.09 5.51
C VAL A 492 -1.41 18.86 4.54
N ALA A 493 -2.08 19.92 4.99
CA ALA A 493 -3.05 20.64 4.18
C ALA A 493 -2.42 21.45 3.04
N VAL A 494 -1.18 21.92 3.18
CA VAL A 494 -0.56 22.82 2.21
C VAL A 494 -0.45 22.23 0.81
N THR A 495 -0.32 20.91 0.66
CA THR A 495 -0.23 20.24 -0.64
C THR A 495 -1.59 19.71 -1.14
N ALA A 496 -2.63 19.77 -0.32
CA ALA A 496 -3.93 19.15 -0.60
C ALA A 496 -4.53 19.59 -1.95
N PRO A 497 -4.56 20.89 -2.34
CA PRO A 497 -5.10 21.28 -3.64
C PRO A 497 -4.43 20.59 -4.83
N ALA A 498 -3.09 20.48 -4.84
CA ALA A 498 -2.35 19.81 -5.91
C ALA A 498 -2.57 18.29 -5.89
N VAL A 499 -2.56 17.69 -4.69
CA VAL A 499 -2.79 16.25 -4.50
C VAL A 499 -4.17 15.85 -5.05
N PHE A 500 -5.24 16.56 -4.67
CA PHE A 500 -6.59 16.19 -5.08
C PHE A 500 -6.89 16.49 -6.56
N ARG A 501 -6.15 17.41 -7.20
CA ARG A 501 -6.14 17.53 -8.67
C ARG A 501 -5.57 16.28 -9.33
N PHE A 502 -4.43 15.80 -8.83
CA PHE A 502 -3.73 14.62 -9.35
C PHE A 502 -4.51 13.31 -9.15
N THR A 503 -5.10 13.11 -7.97
CA THR A 503 -5.80 11.85 -7.64
C THR A 503 -7.17 11.73 -8.30
N ALA A 504 -7.76 12.83 -8.82
CA ALA A 504 -9.13 12.86 -9.31
C ALA A 504 -9.42 11.89 -10.45
N ALA A 505 -8.46 11.67 -11.34
CA ALA A 505 -8.63 10.74 -12.47
C ALA A 505 -8.91 9.29 -12.03
N SER A 506 -8.54 8.92 -10.80
CA SER A 506 -8.79 7.58 -10.27
C SER A 506 -10.25 7.34 -9.91
N ASN A 507 -10.93 8.35 -9.37
CA ASN A 507 -12.34 8.29 -9.02
C ASN A 507 -12.97 9.69 -9.00
N PRO A 508 -13.38 10.21 -10.17
CA PRO A 508 -13.97 11.55 -10.27
C PRO A 508 -15.22 11.73 -9.40
N ASP A 509 -16.06 10.70 -9.27
CA ASP A 509 -17.31 10.78 -8.52
C ASP A 509 -17.07 11.01 -7.03
N ARG A 510 -16.08 10.32 -6.45
CA ARG A 510 -15.67 10.56 -5.06
C ARG A 510 -15.11 11.96 -4.84
N HIS A 511 -14.38 12.51 -5.82
CA HIS A 511 -13.83 13.86 -5.74
C HIS A 511 -14.94 14.93 -5.86
N LEU A 512 -15.92 14.72 -6.74
CA LEU A 512 -17.10 15.58 -6.84
C LEU A 512 -17.97 15.53 -5.57
N ALA A 513 -18.20 14.34 -5.00
CA ALA A 513 -18.91 14.21 -3.73
C ALA A 513 -18.17 14.95 -2.59
N ALA A 514 -16.83 14.88 -2.56
CA ALA A 514 -16.06 15.67 -1.62
C ALA A 514 -16.20 17.18 -1.87
N ALA A 515 -16.21 17.63 -3.13
CA ALA A 515 -16.42 19.05 -3.47
C ALA A 515 -17.81 19.55 -3.06
N GLU A 516 -18.84 18.72 -3.21
CA GLU A 516 -20.19 19.01 -2.71
C GLU A 516 -20.20 19.23 -1.19
N ALA A 517 -19.38 18.49 -0.44
CA ALA A 517 -19.24 18.69 1.01
C ALA A 517 -18.69 20.09 1.37
N PHE A 518 -17.93 20.73 0.47
CA PHE A 518 -17.51 22.13 0.57
C PHE A 518 -18.59 23.15 0.16
N GLY A 519 -19.77 22.69 -0.26
CA GLY A 519 -20.88 23.54 -0.71
C GLY A 519 -20.85 23.87 -2.20
N VAL A 520 -20.02 23.17 -3.00
CA VAL A 520 -19.98 23.37 -4.45
C VAL A 520 -21.16 22.66 -5.14
N ASP A 521 -21.85 23.36 -6.04
CA ASP A 521 -22.86 22.73 -6.92
C ASP A 521 -22.18 21.91 -8.01
N ILE A 522 -22.33 20.59 -7.92
CA ILE A 522 -21.73 19.62 -8.86
C ILE A 522 -22.69 19.14 -9.94
N SER A 523 -23.94 19.62 -9.98
CA SER A 523 -25.02 19.09 -10.84
C SER A 523 -24.69 19.07 -12.34
N ASN A 524 -23.87 20.01 -12.80
CA ASN A 524 -23.46 20.15 -14.21
C ASN A 524 -21.93 20.09 -14.40
N VAL A 525 -21.20 19.56 -13.42
CA VAL A 525 -19.75 19.43 -13.49
C VAL A 525 -19.38 18.15 -14.23
N LYS A 526 -18.49 18.28 -15.22
CA LYS A 526 -17.94 17.14 -15.95
C LYS A 526 -16.97 16.35 -15.08
N ARG A 527 -16.92 15.02 -15.22
CA ARG A 527 -16.02 14.14 -14.47
C ARG A 527 -14.55 14.56 -14.62
N GLU A 528 -14.15 15.00 -15.80
CA GLU A 528 -12.79 15.42 -16.10
C GLU A 528 -12.38 16.69 -15.34
N SER A 529 -13.36 17.49 -14.87
CA SER A 529 -13.13 18.69 -14.08
C SER A 529 -13.13 18.44 -12.57
N ALA A 530 -13.36 17.20 -12.12
CA ALA A 530 -13.48 16.88 -10.69
C ALA A 530 -12.26 17.31 -9.86
N GLY A 531 -11.06 17.14 -10.41
CA GLY A 531 -9.82 17.52 -9.74
C GLY A 531 -9.68 19.02 -9.54
N GLU A 532 -9.96 19.81 -10.57
CA GLU A 532 -9.93 21.27 -10.45
C GLU A 532 -11.01 21.81 -9.53
N VAL A 533 -12.21 21.23 -9.58
CA VAL A 533 -13.33 21.66 -8.73
C VAL A 533 -13.04 21.40 -7.25
N LEU A 534 -12.57 20.19 -6.90
CA LEU A 534 -12.21 19.88 -5.51
C LEU A 534 -10.96 20.67 -5.08
N GLY A 535 -9.93 20.73 -5.92
CA GLY A 535 -8.68 21.46 -5.62
C GLY A 535 -8.93 22.95 -5.35
N ALA A 536 -9.78 23.59 -6.14
CA ALA A 536 -10.19 24.98 -5.94
C ALA A 536 -11.00 25.17 -4.65
N ALA A 537 -11.96 24.27 -4.36
CA ALA A 537 -12.76 24.32 -3.14
C ALA A 537 -11.89 24.19 -1.88
N ILE A 538 -10.89 23.31 -1.90
CA ILE A 538 -9.92 23.17 -0.80
C ILE A 538 -9.08 24.44 -0.66
N ALA A 539 -8.54 24.97 -1.76
CA ALA A 539 -7.75 26.21 -1.73
C ALA A 539 -8.54 27.39 -1.16
N GLU A 540 -9.80 27.54 -1.55
CA GLU A 540 -10.71 28.57 -1.00
C GLU A 540 -11.01 28.34 0.49
N PHE A 541 -11.24 27.08 0.89
CA PHE A 541 -11.43 26.73 2.29
C PHE A 541 -10.21 27.10 3.14
N LEU A 542 -8.99 26.77 2.68
CA LEU A 542 -7.75 27.13 3.38
C LEU A 542 -7.59 28.65 3.49
N ALA A 543 -7.83 29.39 2.40
CA ALA A 543 -7.72 30.84 2.35
C ALA A 543 -8.72 31.57 3.28
N THR A 544 -9.86 30.94 3.58
CA THR A 544 -10.92 31.54 4.42
C THR A 544 -10.89 31.05 5.87
N LEU A 545 -10.12 30.00 6.19
CA LEU A 545 -10.06 29.40 7.51
C LEU A 545 -9.26 30.22 8.53
N GLY A 546 -8.41 31.15 8.08
CA GLY A 546 -7.61 32.01 8.95
C GLY A 546 -6.33 32.47 8.26
N ASP A 547 -5.25 32.54 9.04
CA ASP A 547 -3.88 32.88 8.60
C ASP A 547 -3.11 31.64 8.08
N GLN A 548 -3.82 30.74 7.38
CA GLN A 548 -3.23 29.51 6.89
C GLN A 548 -2.31 29.77 5.68
N PRO A 549 -1.11 29.17 5.64
CA PRO A 549 -0.18 29.29 4.51
C PRO A 549 -0.80 28.87 3.17
N ARG A 550 -0.61 29.68 2.13
CA ARG A 550 -1.10 29.45 0.77
C ARG A 550 -0.03 28.84 -0.12
N GLY A 551 0.41 27.66 0.27
CA GLY A 551 1.47 26.95 -0.43
C GLY A 551 2.81 26.97 0.32
N LEU A 552 3.78 26.24 -0.23
CA LEU A 552 5.08 26.00 0.38
C LEU A 552 5.93 27.28 0.49
N LYS A 553 5.73 28.28 -0.36
CA LYS A 553 6.44 29.57 -0.27
C LYS A 553 6.13 30.31 1.03
N ASP A 554 4.89 30.28 1.49
CA ASP A 554 4.48 30.92 2.76
C ASP A 554 5.11 30.22 3.97
N LEU A 555 5.43 28.93 3.82
CA LEU A 555 6.23 28.16 4.78
C LEU A 555 7.75 28.42 4.66
N GLY A 556 8.18 29.26 3.72
CA GLY A 556 9.58 29.64 3.50
C GLY A 556 10.37 28.74 2.54
N PHE A 557 9.74 27.73 1.93
CA PHE A 557 10.40 26.87 0.95
C PHE A 557 10.57 27.54 -0.41
N LYS A 558 11.59 27.11 -1.15
CA LYS A 558 11.95 27.58 -2.49
C LYS A 558 11.95 26.41 -3.47
N ALA A 559 11.96 26.72 -4.77
CA ALA A 559 12.09 25.71 -5.82
C ALA A 559 13.35 24.84 -5.69
N ALA A 560 14.41 25.38 -5.07
CA ALA A 560 15.66 24.65 -4.79
C ALA A 560 15.50 23.57 -3.70
N ASP A 561 14.50 23.68 -2.84
CA ASP A 561 14.28 22.74 -1.73
C ASP A 561 13.45 21.51 -2.15
N LEU A 562 12.79 21.57 -3.32
CA LEU A 562 11.85 20.53 -3.77
C LEU A 562 12.49 19.15 -3.91
N GLU A 563 13.75 19.05 -4.37
CA GLU A 563 14.44 17.75 -4.45
C GLU A 563 14.62 17.14 -3.06
N GLY A 564 14.97 17.95 -2.05
CA GLY A 564 15.09 17.48 -0.67
C GLY A 564 13.76 17.00 -0.10
N LEU A 565 12.66 17.66 -0.47
CA LEU A 565 11.31 17.23 -0.09
C LEU A 565 10.90 15.92 -0.78
N VAL A 566 11.22 15.74 -2.07
CA VAL A 566 11.02 14.47 -2.79
C VAL A 566 11.80 13.34 -2.11
N ASP A 567 13.08 13.55 -1.83
CA ASP A 567 13.96 12.56 -1.18
C ASP A 567 13.44 12.13 0.19
N GLY A 568 12.84 13.04 0.95
CA GLY A 568 12.22 12.70 2.23
C GLY A 568 10.81 12.08 2.12
N THR A 569 10.14 12.22 0.96
CA THR A 569 8.80 11.67 0.70
C THR A 569 8.88 10.21 0.28
N ILE A 570 9.80 9.83 -0.61
CA ILE A 570 9.93 8.46 -1.16
C ILE A 570 9.98 7.35 -0.09
N PRO A 571 10.69 7.51 1.05
CA PRO A 571 10.71 6.49 2.09
C PRO A 571 9.34 6.24 2.77
N GLN A 572 8.35 7.11 2.57
CA GLN A 572 7.02 7.04 3.20
C GLN A 572 6.08 6.04 2.51
N GLN A 573 6.62 4.88 2.11
CA GLN A 573 5.93 3.87 1.29
C GLN A 573 4.59 3.42 1.87
N ARG A 574 4.44 3.37 3.20
CA ARG A 574 3.17 3.02 3.86
C ARG A 574 1.98 3.86 3.36
N VAL A 575 2.19 5.16 3.14
CA VAL A 575 1.13 6.08 2.68
C VAL A 575 1.18 6.29 1.16
N LEU A 576 2.37 6.26 0.55
CA LEU A 576 2.49 6.37 -0.92
C LEU A 576 1.83 5.19 -1.65
N MET A 577 1.90 3.97 -1.10
CA MET A 577 1.20 2.80 -1.66
C MET A 577 -0.33 2.95 -1.66
N LEU A 578 -0.89 3.91 -0.92
CA LEU A 578 -2.33 4.18 -0.88
C LEU A 578 -2.73 5.35 -1.79
N ALA A 579 -1.76 6.03 -2.39
CA ALA A 579 -2.00 7.09 -3.35
C ALA A 579 -2.49 6.48 -4.67
N PRO A 580 -3.69 6.81 -5.14
CA PRO A 580 -4.08 6.44 -6.48
C PRO A 580 -3.26 7.22 -7.51
N ASN A 581 -3.11 6.66 -8.71
CA ASN A 581 -2.38 7.21 -9.86
C ASN A 581 -0.85 7.36 -9.72
N LEU A 582 -0.29 7.30 -8.51
CA LEU A 582 1.15 7.41 -8.31
C LEU A 582 1.87 6.21 -8.94
N SER A 583 2.91 6.50 -9.73
CA SER A 583 3.77 5.49 -10.33
C SER A 583 4.51 4.67 -9.26
N LYS A 584 4.73 3.39 -9.56
CA LYS A 584 5.59 2.49 -8.76
C LYS A 584 7.01 2.38 -9.31
N GLU A 585 7.27 3.01 -10.45
CA GLU A 585 8.62 3.12 -11.02
C GLU A 585 9.27 4.38 -10.46
N LEU A 586 10.46 4.22 -9.88
CA LEU A 586 11.08 5.23 -9.01
C LEU A 586 11.30 6.56 -9.71
N GLU A 587 11.78 6.57 -10.95
CA GLU A 587 12.07 7.83 -11.65
C GLU A 587 10.78 8.58 -12.01
N ALA A 588 9.75 7.86 -12.46
CA ALA A 588 8.42 8.43 -12.68
C ALA A 588 7.77 8.91 -11.36
N GLU A 589 7.85 8.14 -10.28
CA GLU A 589 7.34 8.50 -8.95
C GLU A 589 8.02 9.80 -8.47
N ARG A 590 9.34 9.92 -8.62
CA ARG A 590 10.11 11.14 -8.32
C ARG A 590 9.61 12.33 -9.12
N GLY A 591 9.41 12.16 -10.42
CA GLY A 591 8.91 13.21 -11.30
C GLY A 591 7.52 13.70 -10.91
N GLU A 592 6.61 12.76 -10.58
CA GLU A 592 5.24 13.06 -10.13
C GLU A 592 5.24 13.80 -8.79
N LEU A 593 6.01 13.32 -7.80
CA LEU A 593 6.15 13.98 -6.49
C LEU A 593 6.75 15.38 -6.62
N ARG A 594 7.77 15.56 -7.48
CA ARG A 594 8.35 16.87 -7.75
C ARG A 594 7.31 17.83 -8.33
N ASN A 595 6.54 17.39 -9.32
CA ASN A 595 5.50 18.20 -9.95
C ASN A 595 4.41 18.59 -8.94
N LEU A 596 3.98 17.66 -8.07
CA LEU A 596 3.03 17.94 -7.00
C LEU A 596 3.55 19.01 -6.03
N LEU A 597 4.82 18.92 -5.61
CA LEU A 597 5.45 19.91 -4.74
C LEU A 597 5.60 21.27 -5.44
N GLU A 598 5.94 21.27 -6.73
CA GLU A 598 6.03 22.49 -7.53
C GLU A 598 4.67 23.20 -7.66
N GLN A 599 3.60 22.45 -7.95
CA GLN A 599 2.23 22.96 -7.96
C GLN A 599 1.73 23.40 -6.58
N SER A 600 2.38 22.93 -5.51
CA SER A 600 2.07 23.33 -4.13
C SER A 600 2.87 24.55 -3.67
N LEU A 601 3.74 25.13 -4.51
CA LEU A 601 4.51 26.33 -4.13
C LEU A 601 3.59 27.53 -3.84
N ASP A 602 2.49 27.68 -4.57
CA ASP A 602 1.63 28.87 -4.55
C ASP A 602 0.23 28.55 -5.13
N TYR A 603 -0.86 28.99 -4.49
CA TYR A 603 -2.24 28.89 -5.01
C TYR A 603 -3.24 29.89 -4.40
#